data_AF-A0A3D2IKN5-F1
#
_entry.id   AF-A0A3D2IKN5-F1
#
_cell.length_a   1.000
_cell.length_b   1.000
_cell.length_c   1.000
_cell.angle_alpha   90.00
_cell.angle_beta   90.00
_cell.angle_gamma   90.00
#
_symmetry.space_group_name_H-M   'P 1'
#
loop_
_entity.id
_entity.type
_entity.pdbx_description
1 polymer ?
#
loop_
_entity_poly.entity_id
_entity_poly.type
_entity_poly.pdbx_seq_one_letter_code
_entity_poly.pdbx_strand_id
1 'polypeptide(L)'
;SLFVSGSFNGLSSNYSASHLHTAMAGSAGGVAVTLNAAVAADNKSGVYLASENRFELTTDQKTALMNRGIYVNIHSENFASGELRGQVTPPVTASFFASLSGSAEIPSANTNAGGAVVVELTTDDSLVVTGTFAELQGDFDASIAGGSHLHASHSGTNGMVDFLLNAEVEANLKAGAYLVKDNKFAVDASQIETLLNRGYYVNIHTSAFGAGELRGQVLGDASAYFKTNLSGLHEQPKPVITDAFGAVNVELTGNRAIVTGGFEALSSTYLSSHLHSGNVTASGGVEVTLNATVAGDTSGVYEVSNNTYTFTETQLDAISNQGLYVSIHSQTEQGGELRGQLLFGDNLFPDKSMLLTPADNAMISVSGDITTNFQAT
;
A
#
# COMPACT_ATOMS: atom_id res chain seq x y z
N SER A 1 7.90 -13.81 -30.57
CA SER A 1 6.55 -13.26 -30.38
C SER A 1 6.13 -13.26 -28.92
N LEU A 2 5.42 -12.21 -28.52
CA LEU A 2 4.60 -12.08 -27.31
C LEU A 2 3.13 -12.16 -27.72
N PHE A 3 2.32 -12.88 -26.94
CA PHE A 3 0.88 -12.97 -27.09
C PHE A 3 0.25 -12.37 -25.83
N VAL A 4 -0.67 -11.42 -26.00
CA VAL A 4 -1.37 -10.79 -24.86
C VAL A 4 -2.84 -11.17 -24.92
N SER A 5 -3.36 -11.64 -23.78
CA SER A 5 -4.80 -11.85 -23.57
C SER A 5 -5.19 -11.42 -22.17
N GLY A 6 -6.41 -10.94 -22.00
CA GLY A 6 -6.92 -10.51 -20.72
C GLY A 6 -8.17 -9.66 -20.87
N SER A 7 -8.57 -9.00 -19.79
CA SER A 7 -9.72 -8.10 -19.77
C SER A 7 -9.55 -7.02 -18.71
N PHE A 8 -10.30 -5.94 -18.86
CA PHE A 8 -10.47 -4.91 -17.83
C PHE A 8 -11.93 -4.51 -17.73
N ASN A 9 -12.33 -3.98 -16.59
CA ASN A 9 -13.67 -3.50 -16.32
C ASN A 9 -13.62 -2.39 -15.25
N GLY A 10 -14.68 -1.59 -15.19
CA GLY A 10 -14.89 -0.66 -14.08
C GLY A 10 -14.08 0.63 -14.18
N LEU A 11 -13.65 1.04 -15.39
CA LEU A 11 -13.02 2.35 -15.55
C LEU A 11 -14.00 3.46 -15.10
N SER A 12 -13.48 4.43 -14.37
CA SER A 12 -14.23 5.59 -13.87
C SER A 12 -14.69 6.50 -15.01
N SER A 13 -13.94 6.55 -16.11
CA SER A 13 -14.23 7.30 -17.33
C SER A 13 -13.98 6.47 -18.59
N ASN A 14 -14.24 7.03 -19.78
CA ASN A 14 -14.11 6.25 -21.01
C ASN A 14 -12.64 5.83 -21.24
N TYR A 15 -12.47 4.60 -21.71
CA TYR A 15 -11.22 4.06 -22.20
C TYR A 15 -10.60 4.97 -23.27
N SER A 16 -9.29 5.23 -23.16
CA SER A 16 -8.54 6.01 -24.15
C SER A 16 -7.47 5.20 -24.87
N ALA A 17 -6.68 4.40 -24.16
CA ALA A 17 -5.64 3.54 -24.73
C ALA A 17 -5.18 2.45 -23.75
N SER A 18 -4.39 1.49 -24.24
CA SER A 18 -3.68 0.54 -23.38
C SER A 18 -2.33 0.17 -23.98
N HIS A 19 -1.35 0.02 -23.10
CA HIS A 19 0.04 -0.14 -23.48
C HIS A 19 0.74 -1.15 -22.57
N LEU A 20 1.76 -1.81 -23.12
CA LEU A 20 2.87 -2.30 -22.33
C LEU A 20 3.94 -1.21 -22.30
N HIS A 21 4.48 -0.94 -21.13
CA HIS A 21 5.54 0.03 -20.89
C HIS A 21 6.78 -0.65 -20.33
N THR A 22 7.95 -0.02 -20.53
CA THR A 22 9.23 -0.50 -19.97
C THR A 22 9.61 0.27 -18.71
N ALA A 23 9.24 -0.25 -17.54
CA ALA A 23 9.77 0.14 -16.23
C ALA A 23 9.49 -0.92 -15.17
N MET A 24 10.22 -0.85 -14.06
CA MET A 24 9.99 -1.67 -12.87
C MET A 24 8.79 -1.14 -12.05
N ALA A 25 8.31 -1.94 -11.10
CA ALA A 25 7.34 -1.48 -10.11
C ALA A 25 7.88 -0.24 -9.37
N GLY A 26 7.05 0.78 -9.17
CA GLY A 26 7.44 2.02 -8.50
C GLY A 26 7.97 3.14 -9.41
N SER A 27 8.19 2.89 -10.70
CA SER A 27 8.63 3.90 -11.68
C SER A 27 7.74 3.95 -12.93
N ALA A 28 7.77 5.05 -13.66
CA ALA A 28 7.12 5.20 -14.96
C ALA A 28 8.15 4.99 -16.09
N GLY A 29 7.66 4.66 -17.29
CA GLY A 29 8.53 4.35 -18.43
C GLY A 29 7.84 4.54 -19.77
N GLY A 30 8.62 4.50 -20.85
CA GLY A 30 8.12 4.67 -22.21
C GLY A 30 7.23 3.52 -22.68
N VAL A 31 6.40 3.78 -23.69
CA VAL A 31 5.57 2.75 -24.34
C VAL A 31 6.46 1.77 -25.09
N ALA A 32 6.34 0.49 -24.76
CA ALA A 32 6.98 -0.61 -25.46
C ALA A 32 6.09 -1.14 -26.61
N VAL A 33 4.80 -1.31 -26.33
CA VAL A 33 3.81 -1.89 -27.26
C VAL A 33 2.45 -1.25 -27.01
N THR A 34 1.73 -0.90 -28.07
CA THR A 34 0.30 -0.53 -27.99
C THR A 34 -0.58 -1.77 -28.12
N LEU A 35 -1.50 -1.93 -27.18
CA LEU A 35 -2.45 -3.05 -27.14
C LEU A 35 -3.73 -2.70 -27.89
N ASN A 36 -4.30 -3.73 -28.53
CA ASN A 36 -5.59 -3.66 -29.21
C ASN A 36 -6.67 -4.21 -28.27
N ALA A 37 -7.46 -3.31 -27.68
CA ALA A 37 -8.62 -3.67 -26.87
C ALA A 37 -9.89 -3.73 -27.73
N ALA A 38 -10.66 -4.81 -27.60
CA ALA A 38 -12.06 -4.82 -28.01
C ALA A 38 -12.89 -4.25 -26.85
N VAL A 39 -13.24 -2.97 -26.96
CA VAL A 39 -13.91 -2.19 -25.91
C VAL A 39 -15.42 -2.41 -25.96
N ALA A 40 -16.04 -2.52 -24.79
CA ALA A 40 -17.50 -2.63 -24.65
C ALA A 40 -18.21 -1.32 -25.01
N ALA A 41 -19.53 -1.40 -25.23
CA ALA A 41 -20.34 -0.25 -25.67
C ALA A 41 -20.36 0.92 -24.65
N ASP A 42 -20.09 0.64 -23.37
CA ASP A 42 -20.02 1.63 -22.30
C ASP A 42 -18.65 2.33 -22.21
N ASN A 43 -17.67 1.92 -23.03
CA ASN A 43 -16.28 2.36 -22.99
C ASN A 43 -15.56 2.17 -21.65
N LYS A 44 -16.10 1.37 -20.72
CA LYS A 44 -15.54 1.19 -19.36
C LYS A 44 -14.98 -0.20 -19.10
N SER A 45 -15.07 -1.06 -20.11
CA SER A 45 -14.56 -2.42 -20.06
C SER A 45 -14.10 -2.88 -21.43
N GLY A 46 -13.27 -3.92 -21.46
CA GLY A 46 -12.76 -4.46 -22.71
C GLY A 46 -11.99 -5.76 -22.54
N VAL A 47 -11.73 -6.41 -23.66
CA VAL A 47 -10.95 -7.65 -23.73
C VAL A 47 -9.78 -7.50 -24.69
N TYR A 48 -8.67 -8.15 -24.37
CA TYR A 48 -7.52 -8.32 -25.26
C TYR A 48 -7.57 -9.72 -25.85
N LEU A 49 -7.79 -9.81 -27.16
CA LEU A 49 -7.76 -11.09 -27.87
C LEU A 49 -6.32 -11.39 -28.31
N ALA A 50 -5.81 -12.58 -27.98
CA ALA A 50 -4.47 -13.03 -28.39
C ALA A 50 -4.29 -13.14 -29.91
N SER A 51 -5.37 -13.20 -30.69
CA SER A 51 -5.33 -13.11 -32.15
C SER A 51 -4.98 -11.71 -32.66
N GLU A 52 -5.36 -10.67 -31.91
CA GLU A 52 -5.20 -9.26 -32.27
C GLU A 52 -4.01 -8.59 -31.55
N ASN A 53 -3.42 -9.30 -30.59
CA ASN A 53 -2.32 -8.82 -29.76
C ASN A 53 -1.12 -9.77 -29.86
N ARG A 54 -0.49 -9.79 -31.04
CA ARG A 54 0.72 -10.57 -31.34
C ARG A 54 1.84 -9.63 -31.75
N PHE A 55 2.91 -9.61 -30.96
CA PHE A 55 3.99 -8.64 -31.13
C PHE A 55 5.33 -9.35 -31.20
N GLU A 56 6.22 -8.92 -32.09
CA GLU A 56 7.62 -9.32 -32.00
C GLU A 56 8.37 -8.36 -31.09
N LEU A 57 8.87 -8.88 -29.97
CA LEU A 57 9.66 -8.10 -29.02
C LEU A 57 11.10 -7.97 -29.51
N THR A 58 11.67 -6.77 -29.32
CA THR A 58 13.11 -6.54 -29.46
C THR A 58 13.88 -7.33 -28.39
N THR A 59 15.20 -7.47 -28.56
CA THR A 59 16.07 -8.08 -27.55
C THR A 59 15.94 -7.35 -26.21
N ASP A 60 15.96 -6.02 -26.22
CA ASP A 60 15.88 -5.21 -25.01
C ASP A 60 14.52 -5.37 -24.30
N GLN A 61 13.43 -5.44 -25.06
CA GLN A 61 12.09 -5.69 -24.50
C GLN A 61 11.97 -7.09 -23.88
N LYS A 62 12.60 -8.12 -24.48
CA LYS A 62 12.65 -9.46 -23.89
C LYS A 62 13.46 -9.45 -22.59
N THR A 63 14.60 -8.77 -22.57
CA THR A 63 15.41 -8.60 -21.37
C THR A 63 14.62 -7.89 -20.27
N ALA A 64 13.95 -6.79 -20.61
CA ALA A 64 13.08 -6.07 -19.67
C ALA A 64 11.98 -6.98 -19.13
N LEU A 65 11.27 -7.73 -19.99
CA LEU A 65 10.22 -8.66 -19.57
C LEU A 65 10.75 -9.72 -18.58
N MET A 66 11.90 -10.33 -18.87
CA MET A 66 12.50 -11.35 -18.00
C MET A 66 12.97 -10.77 -16.65
N ASN A 67 13.33 -9.49 -16.63
CA ASN A 67 13.74 -8.76 -15.43
C ASN A 67 12.55 -8.09 -14.71
N ARG A 68 11.30 -8.44 -15.02
CA ARG A 68 10.08 -7.79 -14.50
C ARG A 68 10.03 -6.27 -14.74
N GLY A 69 10.68 -5.78 -15.78
CA GLY A 69 10.68 -4.38 -16.21
C GLY A 69 9.62 -4.04 -17.24
N ILE A 70 8.54 -4.81 -17.36
CA ILE A 70 7.39 -4.52 -18.23
C ILE A 70 6.12 -4.46 -17.40
N TYR A 71 5.31 -3.41 -17.56
CA TYR A 71 3.99 -3.31 -16.96
C TYR A 71 2.92 -3.00 -18.00
N VAL A 72 1.70 -3.48 -17.75
CA VAL A 72 0.51 -3.06 -18.49
C VAL A 72 -0.05 -1.79 -17.84
N ASN A 73 -0.49 -0.86 -18.68
CA ASN A 73 -1.20 0.34 -18.26
C ASN A 73 -2.46 0.52 -19.11
N ILE A 74 -3.57 0.86 -18.47
CA ILE A 74 -4.87 1.10 -19.11
C ILE A 74 -5.26 2.53 -18.78
N HIS A 75 -5.49 3.32 -19.82
CA HIS A 75 -5.75 4.73 -19.72
C HIS A 75 -7.25 5.00 -19.90
N SER A 76 -7.74 5.99 -19.17
CA SER A 76 -9.07 6.56 -19.37
C SER A 76 -8.98 8.09 -19.51
N GLU A 77 -10.09 8.73 -19.89
CA GLU A 77 -10.16 10.19 -20.09
C GLU A 77 -9.71 10.99 -18.85
N ASN A 78 -10.12 10.55 -17.65
CA ASN A 78 -9.76 11.21 -16.40
C ASN A 78 -8.34 10.85 -15.92
N PHE A 79 -7.80 9.72 -16.37
CA PHE A 79 -6.51 9.18 -15.91
C PHE A 79 -5.62 8.91 -17.11
N ALA A 80 -5.20 10.00 -17.78
CA ALA A 80 -4.36 9.94 -18.97
C ALA A 80 -2.99 9.29 -18.70
N SER A 81 -2.46 9.37 -17.47
CA SER A 81 -1.22 8.69 -17.06
C SER A 81 -1.41 7.19 -16.77
N GLY A 82 -2.66 6.71 -16.73
CA GLY A 82 -3.02 5.35 -16.37
C GLY A 82 -4.03 5.30 -15.22
N GLU A 83 -5.12 4.57 -15.40
CA GLU A 83 -6.10 4.24 -14.35
C GLU A 83 -5.82 2.88 -13.72
N LEU A 84 -5.45 1.88 -14.55
CA LEU A 84 -5.11 0.53 -14.07
C LEU A 84 -3.68 0.19 -14.49
N ARG A 85 -2.89 -0.29 -13.55
CA ARG A 85 -1.50 -0.71 -13.76
C ARG A 85 -1.24 -2.09 -13.15
N GLY A 86 -0.51 -2.94 -13.85
CA GLY A 86 -0.04 -4.23 -13.33
C GLY A 86 1.33 -4.60 -13.89
N GLN A 87 2.25 -5.06 -13.05
CA GLN A 87 3.54 -5.56 -13.52
C GLN A 87 3.36 -6.89 -14.24
N VAL A 88 4.00 -7.08 -15.38
CA VAL A 88 3.96 -8.33 -16.13
C VAL A 88 5.04 -9.25 -15.56
N THR A 89 4.61 -10.29 -14.86
CA THR A 89 5.45 -11.28 -14.19
C THR A 89 5.40 -12.62 -14.92
N PRO A 90 6.44 -13.47 -14.79
CA PRO A 90 6.34 -14.86 -15.22
C PRO A 90 5.32 -15.63 -14.38
N PRO A 91 4.90 -16.84 -14.79
CA PRO A 91 4.11 -17.71 -13.93
C PRO A 91 4.82 -17.96 -12.59
N VAL A 92 4.12 -17.65 -11.50
CA VAL A 92 4.60 -17.77 -10.12
C VAL A 92 3.54 -18.48 -9.28
N THR A 93 3.95 -19.06 -8.15
CA THR A 93 3.03 -19.68 -7.18
C THR A 93 2.14 -18.63 -6.53
N ALA A 94 2.71 -17.48 -6.20
CA ALA A 94 1.97 -16.31 -5.69
C ALA A 94 2.73 -15.02 -6.02
N SER A 95 1.98 -13.91 -6.18
CA SER A 95 2.53 -12.57 -6.33
C SER A 95 1.90 -11.64 -5.31
N PHE A 96 2.72 -10.70 -4.84
CA PHE A 96 2.39 -9.74 -3.81
C PHE A 96 2.94 -8.38 -4.19
N PHE A 97 2.33 -7.34 -3.62
CA PHE A 97 2.68 -5.96 -3.88
C PHE A 97 2.84 -5.20 -2.56
N ALA A 98 3.88 -4.38 -2.49
CA ALA A 98 4.13 -3.45 -1.40
C ALA A 98 4.32 -2.04 -1.99
N SER A 99 3.37 -1.15 -1.71
CA SER A 99 3.55 0.29 -1.94
C SER A 99 4.35 0.87 -0.78
N LEU A 100 5.44 1.56 -1.10
CA LEU A 100 6.37 2.14 -0.13
C LEU A 100 5.97 3.57 0.19
N SER A 101 5.85 3.89 1.49
CA SER A 101 5.52 5.23 1.97
C SER A 101 6.11 5.49 3.35
N GLY A 102 6.47 6.74 3.63
CA GLY A 102 6.90 7.16 4.96
C GLY A 102 5.77 7.17 5.99
N SER A 103 4.51 7.34 5.57
CA SER A 103 3.36 7.27 6.49
C SER A 103 3.08 5.86 7.01
N ALA A 104 3.63 4.84 6.37
CA ALA A 104 3.55 3.45 6.83
C ALA A 104 4.60 3.10 7.89
N GLU A 105 5.60 3.96 8.13
CA GLU A 105 6.60 3.76 9.17
C GLU A 105 6.02 3.89 10.58
N ILE A 106 6.68 3.25 11.55
CA ILE A 106 6.33 3.33 12.97
C ILE A 106 7.57 3.77 13.77
N PRO A 107 7.69 5.05 14.16
CA PRO A 107 6.81 6.19 13.83
C PRO A 107 6.88 6.63 12.36
N SER A 108 5.82 7.30 11.87
CA SER A 108 5.76 7.76 10.48
C SER A 108 6.88 8.73 10.12
N ALA A 109 7.51 8.52 8.97
CA ALA A 109 8.47 9.42 8.37
C ALA A 109 7.75 10.48 7.50
N ASN A 110 8.04 11.75 7.75
CA ASN A 110 7.53 12.86 6.93
C ASN A 110 8.48 13.08 5.75
N THR A 111 8.20 12.38 4.65
CA THR A 111 9.00 12.41 3.42
C THR A 111 8.08 12.37 2.21
N ASN A 112 8.57 12.90 1.08
CA ASN A 112 7.94 12.73 -0.23
C ASN A 112 8.46 11.47 -0.95
N ALA A 113 9.43 10.78 -0.36
CA ALA A 113 9.96 9.55 -0.92
C ALA A 113 8.85 8.53 -1.14
N GLY A 114 9.04 7.69 -2.16
CA GLY A 114 8.07 6.68 -2.51
C GLY A 114 8.66 5.59 -3.38
N GLY A 115 7.86 4.57 -3.63
CA GLY A 115 8.26 3.45 -4.46
C GLY A 115 7.26 2.32 -4.39
N ALA A 116 7.61 1.22 -5.05
CA ALA A 116 6.85 -0.01 -4.92
C ALA A 116 7.73 -1.23 -5.18
N VAL A 117 7.35 -2.33 -4.57
CA VAL A 117 8.01 -3.62 -4.68
C VAL A 117 6.99 -4.69 -5.00
N VAL A 118 7.31 -5.55 -5.96
CA VAL A 118 6.65 -6.82 -6.23
C VAL A 118 7.47 -7.93 -5.59
N VAL A 119 6.79 -8.78 -4.83
CA VAL A 119 7.37 -9.95 -4.16
C VAL A 119 6.69 -11.20 -4.73
N GLU A 120 7.49 -12.12 -5.25
CA GLU A 120 6.99 -13.31 -5.94
C GLU A 120 7.47 -14.58 -5.24
N LEU A 121 6.54 -15.49 -4.94
CA LEU A 121 6.89 -16.87 -4.61
C LEU A 121 6.89 -17.68 -5.91
N THR A 122 8.07 -18.14 -6.30
CA THR A 122 8.29 -18.92 -7.52
C THR A 122 7.96 -20.40 -7.32
N THR A 123 7.88 -21.16 -8.42
CA THR A 123 7.54 -22.60 -8.39
C THR A 123 8.67 -23.49 -7.87
N ASP A 124 9.89 -22.95 -7.76
CA ASP A 124 11.07 -23.59 -7.15
C ASP A 124 11.31 -23.12 -5.71
N ASP A 125 10.24 -22.71 -5.01
CA ASP A 125 10.27 -22.24 -3.62
C ASP A 125 11.36 -21.17 -3.37
N SER A 126 11.45 -20.21 -4.29
CA SER A 126 12.27 -19.02 -4.11
C SER A 126 11.41 -17.76 -4.03
N LEU A 127 11.83 -16.82 -3.18
CA LEU A 127 11.31 -15.46 -3.11
C LEU A 127 12.10 -14.57 -4.06
N VAL A 128 11.42 -13.88 -4.97
CA VAL A 128 12.01 -12.86 -5.85
C VAL A 128 11.44 -11.49 -5.49
N VAL A 129 12.32 -10.52 -5.25
CA VAL A 129 11.93 -9.16 -4.84
C VAL A 129 12.39 -8.17 -5.90
N THR A 130 11.45 -7.42 -6.48
CA THR A 130 11.74 -6.47 -7.55
C THR A 130 10.96 -5.17 -7.41
N GLY A 131 11.58 -4.04 -7.76
CA GLY A 131 10.92 -2.75 -7.67
C GLY A 131 11.90 -1.59 -7.61
N THR A 132 11.39 -0.40 -7.33
CA THR A 132 12.19 0.83 -7.20
C THR A 132 11.68 1.70 -6.07
N PHE A 133 12.58 2.52 -5.55
CA PHE A 133 12.29 3.64 -4.66
C PHE A 133 12.98 4.90 -5.19
N ALA A 134 12.45 6.08 -4.85
CA ALA A 134 12.97 7.36 -5.28
C ALA A 134 12.62 8.47 -4.29
N GLU A 135 13.23 9.64 -4.51
CA GLU A 135 12.98 10.88 -3.77
C GLU A 135 13.26 10.79 -2.26
N LEU A 136 14.20 9.91 -1.87
CA LEU A 136 14.66 9.85 -0.48
C LEU A 136 15.17 11.23 -0.01
N GLN A 137 14.71 11.65 1.16
CA GLN A 137 15.15 12.87 1.81
C GLN A 137 16.54 12.68 2.44
N GLY A 138 16.75 11.56 3.14
CA GLY A 138 18.09 11.14 3.59
C GLY A 138 18.87 10.45 2.48
N ASP A 139 20.18 10.26 2.67
CA ASP A 139 20.97 9.41 1.76
C ASP A 139 20.72 7.95 2.13
N PHE A 140 20.53 7.06 1.15
CA PHE A 140 20.42 5.62 1.39
C PHE A 140 21.58 5.14 2.27
N ASP A 141 21.26 4.49 3.41
CA ASP A 141 22.24 4.14 4.42
C ASP A 141 22.55 2.64 4.41
N ALA A 142 23.47 2.23 3.54
CA ALA A 142 23.94 0.85 3.44
C ALA A 142 24.64 0.34 4.73
N SER A 143 25.03 1.22 5.66
CA SER A 143 25.66 0.81 6.92
C SER A 143 24.68 0.12 7.87
N ILE A 144 23.37 0.34 7.68
CA ILE A 144 22.29 -0.31 8.43
C ILE A 144 21.98 -1.67 7.77
N ALA A 145 22.91 -2.61 7.93
CA ALA A 145 22.81 -3.97 7.40
C ALA A 145 22.44 -4.04 5.91
N GLY A 146 23.05 -3.20 5.06
CA GLY A 146 22.75 -3.13 3.63
C GLY A 146 21.64 -2.15 3.25
N GLY A 147 21.00 -1.49 4.22
CA GLY A 147 20.13 -0.32 4.04
C GLY A 147 18.67 -0.60 3.69
N SER A 148 18.31 -1.82 3.30
CA SER A 148 16.91 -2.19 3.09
C SER A 148 16.65 -3.69 3.29
N HIS A 149 15.49 -4.03 3.83
CA HIS A 149 15.20 -5.38 4.32
C HIS A 149 13.75 -5.81 4.06
N LEU A 150 13.52 -7.12 4.11
CA LEU A 150 12.21 -7.67 4.46
C LEU A 150 12.22 -8.07 5.94
N HIS A 151 11.26 -7.55 6.69
CA HIS A 151 11.03 -7.88 8.09
C HIS A 151 9.82 -8.79 8.25
N ALA A 152 9.92 -9.77 9.15
CA ALA A 152 8.83 -10.69 9.48
C ALA A 152 7.90 -10.09 10.56
N SER A 153 6.87 -9.36 10.14
CA SER A 153 5.77 -8.90 10.98
C SER A 153 4.54 -8.48 10.18
N HIS A 154 3.38 -8.48 10.83
CA HIS A 154 2.17 -7.88 10.29
C HIS A 154 2.24 -6.35 10.36
N SER A 155 1.31 -5.69 9.66
CA SER A 155 1.15 -4.24 9.78
C SER A 155 0.73 -3.89 11.21
N GLY A 156 1.30 -2.82 11.77
CA GLY A 156 1.01 -2.38 13.14
C GLY A 156 1.97 -2.95 14.19
N THR A 157 2.84 -3.87 13.81
CA THR A 157 3.88 -4.45 14.67
C THR A 157 5.26 -4.31 14.02
N ASN A 158 6.33 -4.45 14.79
CA ASN A 158 7.70 -4.43 14.27
C ASN A 158 8.33 -5.83 14.34
N GLY A 159 9.00 -6.22 13.25
CA GLY A 159 9.57 -7.56 13.08
C GLY A 159 11.09 -7.55 13.06
N MET A 160 11.67 -8.74 13.23
CA MET A 160 13.08 -8.95 12.93
C MET A 160 13.32 -8.97 11.42
N VAL A 161 14.53 -8.62 11.02
CA VAL A 161 15.00 -8.77 9.64
C VAL A 161 15.07 -10.25 9.29
N ASP A 162 14.43 -10.64 8.19
CA ASP A 162 14.47 -12.00 7.66
C ASP A 162 15.32 -12.07 6.37
N PHE A 163 15.20 -11.06 5.50
CA PHE A 163 16.03 -10.95 4.29
C PHE A 163 16.70 -9.59 4.17
N LEU A 164 17.99 -9.58 3.82
CA LEU A 164 18.70 -8.39 3.38
C LEU A 164 18.45 -8.19 1.88
N LEU A 165 17.89 -7.04 1.51
CA LEU A 165 17.67 -6.68 0.11
C LEU A 165 18.90 -5.92 -0.41
N ASN A 166 19.31 -6.25 -1.63
CA ASN A 166 20.43 -5.61 -2.29
C ASN A 166 19.91 -4.63 -3.36
N ALA A 167 19.95 -3.33 -3.03
CA ALA A 167 19.54 -2.27 -3.94
C ALA A 167 20.71 -1.84 -4.84
N GLU A 168 20.45 -1.70 -6.15
CA GLU A 168 21.29 -0.88 -7.01
C GLU A 168 20.89 0.58 -6.83
N VAL A 169 21.68 1.30 -6.03
CA VAL A 169 21.43 2.68 -5.63
C VAL A 169 22.09 3.65 -6.61
N GLU A 170 21.39 4.72 -6.98
CA GLU A 170 21.92 5.79 -7.81
C GLU A 170 23.09 6.53 -7.12
N ALA A 171 23.95 7.18 -7.90
CA ALA A 171 25.13 7.88 -7.38
C ALA A 171 24.80 9.02 -6.39
N ASN A 172 23.58 9.58 -6.46
CA ASN A 172 23.08 10.61 -5.55
C ASN A 172 22.52 10.03 -4.24
N LEU A 173 22.42 8.69 -4.12
CA LEU A 173 21.86 7.96 -2.99
C LEU A 173 20.37 8.25 -2.69
N LYS A 174 19.63 8.82 -3.67
CA LYS A 174 18.22 9.22 -3.48
C LYS A 174 17.20 8.30 -4.12
N ALA A 175 17.66 7.34 -4.93
CA ALA A 175 16.82 6.38 -5.61
C ALA A 175 17.58 5.06 -5.81
N GLY A 176 16.85 4.00 -6.07
CA GLY A 176 17.43 2.69 -6.35
C GLY A 176 16.44 1.66 -6.84
N ALA A 177 16.97 0.52 -7.26
CA ALA A 177 16.20 -0.59 -7.79
C ALA A 177 16.59 -1.94 -7.16
N TYR A 178 15.60 -2.80 -6.96
CA TYR A 178 15.79 -4.20 -6.62
C TYR A 178 15.69 -5.04 -7.88
N LEU A 179 16.80 -5.65 -8.29
CA LEU A 179 16.88 -6.49 -9.49
C LEU A 179 16.83 -7.96 -9.13
N VAL A 180 16.23 -8.76 -10.02
CA VAL A 180 16.10 -10.23 -9.88
C VAL A 180 17.45 -10.90 -9.59
N LYS A 181 18.52 -10.45 -10.26
CA LYS A 181 19.85 -11.05 -10.15
C LYS A 181 20.45 -10.95 -8.74
N ASP A 182 20.04 -9.96 -7.96
CA ASP A 182 20.58 -9.70 -6.63
C ASP A 182 19.58 -10.01 -5.50
N ASN A 183 18.31 -10.26 -5.84
CA ASN A 183 17.21 -10.39 -4.89
C ASN A 183 16.35 -11.63 -5.18
N LYS A 184 17.02 -12.79 -5.30
CA LYS A 184 16.38 -14.11 -5.33
C LYS A 184 16.88 -14.94 -4.15
N PHE A 185 15.98 -15.38 -3.30
CA PHE A 185 16.28 -16.11 -2.07
C PHE A 185 15.57 -17.47 -2.08
N ALA A 186 16.28 -18.54 -1.74
CA ALA A 186 15.59 -19.79 -1.40
C ALA A 186 14.84 -19.60 -0.07
N VAL A 187 13.63 -20.12 0.03
CA VAL A 187 12.80 -19.99 1.24
C VAL A 187 12.39 -21.34 1.79
N ASP A 188 12.19 -21.40 3.11
CA ASP A 188 11.62 -22.58 3.76
C ASP A 188 10.11 -22.48 3.98
N ALA A 189 9.50 -23.54 4.53
CA ALA A 189 8.07 -23.59 4.75
C ALA A 189 7.55 -22.51 5.72
N SER A 190 8.35 -22.09 6.71
CA SER A 190 7.96 -21.06 7.67
C SER A 190 7.97 -19.67 7.05
N GLN A 191 8.92 -19.41 6.16
CA GLN A 191 8.99 -18.17 5.39
C GLN A 191 7.87 -18.10 4.35
N ILE A 192 7.54 -19.22 3.70
CA ILE A 192 6.36 -19.32 2.83
C ILE A 192 5.08 -19.03 3.62
N GLU A 193 4.91 -19.63 4.80
CA GLU A 193 3.76 -19.36 5.66
C GLU A 193 3.67 -17.88 6.07
N THR A 194 4.80 -17.27 6.43
CA THR A 194 4.89 -15.85 6.76
C THR A 194 4.44 -14.98 5.59
N LEU A 195 4.92 -15.25 4.38
CA LEU A 195 4.51 -14.54 3.16
C LEU A 195 3.01 -14.72 2.89
N LEU A 196 2.52 -15.96 2.92
CA LEU A 196 1.12 -16.27 2.67
C LEU A 196 0.20 -15.69 3.75
N ASN A 197 0.69 -15.37 4.94
CA ASN A 197 -0.07 -14.64 5.96
C ASN A 197 0.12 -13.12 5.92
N ARG A 198 0.78 -12.56 4.89
CA ARG A 198 1.08 -11.11 4.76
C ARG A 198 1.95 -10.61 5.91
N GLY A 199 2.73 -11.50 6.51
CA GLY A 199 3.63 -11.22 7.62
C GLY A 199 4.97 -10.64 7.20
N TYR A 200 5.09 -10.04 6.01
CA TYR A 200 6.30 -9.32 5.59
C TYR A 200 6.03 -7.86 5.30
N TYR A 201 6.98 -7.00 5.64
CA TYR A 201 7.05 -5.64 5.12
C TYR A 201 8.46 -5.31 4.63
N VAL A 202 8.52 -4.49 3.58
CA VAL A 202 9.76 -3.88 3.10
C VAL A 202 10.06 -2.65 3.94
N ASN A 203 11.33 -2.44 4.29
CA ASN A 203 11.82 -1.24 4.96
C ASN A 203 13.08 -0.69 4.28
N ILE A 204 13.22 0.63 4.23
CA ILE A 204 14.38 1.31 3.65
C ILE A 204 14.89 2.37 4.61
N HIS A 205 16.18 2.33 4.93
CA HIS A 205 16.83 3.24 5.87
C HIS A 205 17.64 4.32 5.16
N THR A 206 17.64 5.50 5.76
CA THR A 206 18.46 6.62 5.28
C THR A 206 19.16 7.32 6.44
N SER A 207 20.16 8.15 6.10
CA SER A 207 20.90 8.95 7.07
C SER A 207 20.01 9.93 7.87
N ALA A 208 18.84 10.30 7.34
CA ALA A 208 17.85 11.14 8.02
C ALA A 208 16.86 10.32 8.85
N PHE A 209 16.59 9.07 8.46
CA PHE A 209 15.62 8.20 9.11
C PHE A 209 16.24 6.81 9.36
N GLY A 210 17.08 6.72 10.40
CA GLY A 210 17.80 5.48 10.72
C GLY A 210 16.87 4.31 11.12
N ALA A 211 15.67 4.60 11.63
CA ALA A 211 14.67 3.56 11.91
C ALA A 211 13.89 3.09 10.66
N GLY A 212 13.94 3.86 9.56
CA GLY A 212 13.17 3.64 8.33
C GLY A 212 12.61 4.95 7.77
N GLU A 213 12.87 5.24 6.50
CA GLU A 213 12.24 6.32 5.73
C GLU A 213 11.01 5.83 4.94
N LEU A 214 11.05 4.59 4.44
CA LEU A 214 9.98 3.99 3.65
C LEU A 214 9.63 2.59 4.13
N ARG A 215 8.33 2.37 4.37
CA ARG A 215 7.76 1.05 4.69
C ARG A 215 6.63 0.68 3.73
N GLY A 216 6.51 -0.61 3.43
CA GLY A 216 5.38 -1.15 2.68
C GLY A 216 5.07 -2.58 3.09
N GLN A 217 3.85 -2.82 3.59
CA GLN A 217 3.38 -4.18 3.86
C GLN A 217 3.25 -4.96 2.55
N VAL A 218 3.73 -6.20 2.54
CA VAL A 218 3.61 -7.13 1.41
C VAL A 218 2.22 -7.75 1.44
N LEU A 219 1.33 -7.24 0.57
CA LEU A 219 -0.08 -7.66 0.47
C LEU A 219 -0.31 -8.43 -0.82
N GLY A 220 -1.32 -9.31 -0.86
CA GLY A 220 -1.68 -10.03 -2.08
C GLY A 220 -2.37 -9.12 -3.09
N ASP A 221 -2.53 -9.61 -4.32
CA ASP A 221 -3.28 -8.88 -5.36
C ASP A 221 -4.76 -8.72 -4.98
N ALA A 222 -5.24 -7.48 -5.00
CA ALA A 222 -6.63 -7.14 -4.74
C ALA A 222 -7.14 -6.03 -5.68
N SER A 223 -8.46 -5.95 -5.83
CA SER A 223 -9.13 -4.89 -6.59
C SER A 223 -9.11 -3.56 -5.85
N ALA A 224 -9.06 -3.59 -4.52
CA ALA A 224 -8.89 -2.42 -3.68
C ALA A 224 -8.18 -2.81 -2.37
N TYR A 225 -7.43 -1.86 -1.83
CA TYR A 225 -6.83 -1.96 -0.51
C TYR A 225 -7.43 -0.88 0.38
N PHE A 226 -7.76 -1.23 1.62
CA PHE A 226 -8.08 -0.26 2.66
C PHE A 226 -7.12 -0.42 3.82
N LYS A 227 -6.72 0.69 4.44
CA LYS A 227 -5.70 0.69 5.48
C LYS A 227 -6.11 1.61 6.62
N THR A 228 -5.67 1.29 7.83
CA THR A 228 -5.76 2.19 8.97
C THR A 228 -4.65 1.93 9.97
N ASN A 229 -4.14 3.01 10.58
CA ASN A 229 -3.44 2.94 11.85
C ASN A 229 -4.48 2.99 12.99
N LEU A 230 -4.19 2.31 14.08
CA LEU A 230 -5.05 2.22 15.26
C LEU A 230 -4.45 3.03 16.40
N SER A 231 -5.28 3.86 17.04
CA SER A 231 -4.89 4.66 18.19
C SER A 231 -6.07 4.86 19.12
N GLY A 232 -5.81 4.90 20.44
CA GLY A 232 -6.81 5.32 21.41
C GLY A 232 -7.23 6.77 21.25
N LEU A 233 -6.39 7.61 20.60
CA LEU A 233 -6.77 8.98 20.27
C LEU A 233 -7.90 9.08 19.23
N HIS A 234 -8.15 8.01 18.48
CA HIS A 234 -9.24 7.95 17.52
C HIS A 234 -10.56 7.48 18.14
N GLU A 235 -10.56 7.04 19.40
CA GLU A 235 -11.75 6.53 20.06
C GLU A 235 -12.81 7.61 20.31
N GLN A 236 -14.08 7.18 20.28
CA GLN A 236 -15.25 8.05 20.39
C GLN A 236 -16.23 7.54 21.46
N PRO A 237 -16.96 8.43 22.16
CA PRO A 237 -16.92 9.90 22.05
C PRO A 237 -15.74 10.54 22.79
N LYS A 238 -14.97 9.74 23.54
CA LYS A 238 -13.84 10.22 24.34
C LYS A 238 -12.57 9.45 23.94
N PRO A 239 -11.48 10.15 23.60
CA PRO A 239 -10.19 9.52 23.40
C PRO A 239 -9.73 8.69 24.60
N VAL A 240 -9.12 7.56 24.32
CA VAL A 240 -8.42 6.72 25.30
C VAL A 240 -6.93 7.07 25.26
N ILE A 241 -6.36 7.33 26.44
CA ILE A 241 -4.92 7.57 26.58
C ILE A 241 -4.27 6.24 26.94
N THR A 242 -3.61 5.65 25.95
CA THR A 242 -2.96 4.34 26.06
C THR A 242 -1.66 4.35 25.26
N ASP A 243 -0.73 3.49 25.66
CA ASP A 243 0.48 3.19 24.88
C ASP A 243 0.18 2.20 23.74
N ALA A 244 -1.04 1.64 23.70
CA ALA A 244 -1.45 0.70 22.68
C ALA A 244 -1.43 1.32 21.28
N PHE A 245 -1.08 0.50 20.29
CA PHE A 245 -1.08 0.87 18.89
C PHE A 245 -1.34 -0.36 18.02
N GLY A 246 -1.61 -0.13 16.74
CA GLY A 246 -1.74 -1.20 15.77
C GLY A 246 -2.03 -0.66 14.38
N ALA A 247 -2.22 -1.56 13.42
CA ALA A 247 -2.66 -1.22 12.09
C ALA A 247 -3.37 -2.42 11.44
N VAL A 248 -4.25 -2.14 10.50
CA VAL A 248 -5.01 -3.13 9.75
C VAL A 248 -5.03 -2.78 8.28
N ASN A 249 -4.87 -3.80 7.44
CA ASN A 249 -5.09 -3.77 6.00
C ASN A 249 -6.30 -4.65 5.66
N VAL A 250 -7.07 -4.23 4.68
CA VAL A 250 -8.15 -5.00 4.07
C VAL A 250 -7.87 -5.11 2.57
N GLU A 251 -7.65 -6.33 2.10
CA GLU A 251 -7.54 -6.68 0.68
C GLU A 251 -8.92 -7.11 0.17
N LEU A 252 -9.47 -6.41 -0.82
CA LEU A 252 -10.79 -6.71 -1.38
C LEU A 252 -10.69 -7.22 -2.83
N THR A 253 -11.21 -8.42 -3.09
CA THR A 253 -11.34 -9.01 -4.43
C THR A 253 -12.80 -9.39 -4.69
N GLY A 254 -13.50 -8.62 -5.51
CA GLY A 254 -14.96 -8.74 -5.61
C GLY A 254 -15.59 -8.46 -4.25
N ASN A 255 -16.30 -9.43 -3.67
CA ASN A 255 -16.85 -9.35 -2.32
C ASN A 255 -16.05 -10.11 -1.26
N ARG A 256 -14.90 -10.70 -1.63
CA ARG A 256 -14.02 -11.38 -0.67
C ARG A 256 -13.08 -10.36 -0.03
N ALA A 257 -13.16 -10.21 1.29
CA ALA A 257 -12.30 -9.35 2.09
C ALA A 257 -11.33 -10.20 2.91
N ILE A 258 -10.03 -9.93 2.81
CA ILE A 258 -9.01 -10.48 3.70
C ILE A 258 -8.56 -9.35 4.63
N VAL A 259 -8.68 -9.55 5.94
CA VAL A 259 -8.29 -8.55 6.96
C VAL A 259 -7.01 -9.04 7.64
N THR A 260 -5.92 -8.30 7.52
CA THR A 260 -4.63 -8.61 8.14
C THR A 260 -4.06 -7.41 8.89
N GLY A 261 -3.22 -7.67 9.89
CA GLY A 261 -2.64 -6.61 10.72
C GLY A 261 -2.34 -7.10 12.11
N GLY A 262 -2.18 -6.17 13.04
CA GLY A 262 -1.90 -6.49 14.42
C GLY A 262 -2.00 -5.28 15.34
N PHE A 263 -1.87 -5.56 16.62
CA PHE A 263 -1.89 -4.59 17.71
C PHE A 263 -0.94 -5.03 18.82
N GLU A 264 -0.44 -4.06 19.56
CA GLU A 264 0.46 -4.25 20.70
C GLU A 264 0.10 -3.30 21.84
N ALA A 265 0.59 -3.66 23.03
CA ALA A 265 0.60 -2.80 24.22
C ALA A 265 -0.78 -2.35 24.71
N LEU A 266 -1.83 -3.17 24.53
CA LEU A 266 -3.11 -2.93 25.22
C LEU A 266 -2.88 -2.75 26.73
N SER A 267 -3.59 -1.80 27.32
CA SER A 267 -3.51 -1.45 28.75
C SER A 267 -4.00 -2.58 29.67
N SER A 268 -4.75 -3.53 29.13
CA SER A 268 -5.25 -4.71 29.83
C SER A 268 -5.53 -5.85 28.84
N THR A 269 -5.92 -7.02 29.35
CA THR A 269 -6.19 -8.20 28.54
C THR A 269 -7.19 -7.92 27.43
N TYR A 270 -6.83 -8.37 26.22
CA TYR A 270 -7.65 -8.40 25.03
C TYR A 270 -9.01 -9.08 25.27
N LEU A 271 -10.07 -8.48 24.74
CA LEU A 271 -11.41 -9.07 24.75
C LEU A 271 -11.89 -9.47 23.36
N SER A 272 -11.83 -8.54 22.40
CA SER A 272 -12.39 -8.75 21.06
C SER A 272 -11.94 -7.66 20.10
N SER A 273 -12.10 -7.91 18.81
CA SER A 273 -11.88 -6.95 17.73
C SER A 273 -13.00 -7.02 16.71
N HIS A 274 -13.35 -5.89 16.12
CA HIS A 274 -14.47 -5.80 15.18
C HIS A 274 -14.19 -4.83 14.05
N LEU A 275 -14.85 -5.07 12.91
CA LEU A 275 -15.22 -4.01 11.98
C LEU A 275 -16.60 -3.50 12.37
N HIS A 276 -16.73 -2.20 12.49
CA HIS A 276 -17.98 -1.51 12.77
C HIS A 276 -18.38 -0.62 11.61
N SER A 277 -19.69 -0.37 11.48
CA SER A 277 -20.20 0.70 10.65
C SER A 277 -20.11 2.04 11.38
N GLY A 278 -19.75 3.10 10.66
CA GLY A 278 -19.60 4.45 11.20
C GLY A 278 -18.47 5.22 10.50
N ASN A 279 -18.68 6.53 10.38
CA ASN A 279 -17.64 7.47 9.94
C ASN A 279 -16.78 7.92 11.14
N VAL A 280 -15.80 8.80 10.89
CA VAL A 280 -14.84 9.24 11.91
C VAL A 280 -15.47 9.85 13.17
N THR A 281 -16.70 10.37 13.10
CA THR A 281 -17.43 10.99 14.22
C THR A 281 -18.58 10.15 14.79
N ALA A 282 -18.83 8.94 14.28
CA ALA A 282 -19.93 8.10 14.70
C ALA A 282 -19.48 6.66 15.04
N SER A 283 -20.12 6.08 16.05
CA SER A 283 -20.00 4.65 16.38
C SER A 283 -21.29 3.94 16.00
N GLY A 284 -21.16 2.81 15.31
CA GLY A 284 -22.29 2.00 14.85
C GLY A 284 -22.15 0.53 15.22
N GLY A 285 -22.98 -0.31 14.58
CA GLY A 285 -23.06 -1.73 14.88
C GLY A 285 -21.80 -2.50 14.46
N VAL A 286 -21.65 -3.70 15.00
CA VAL A 286 -20.62 -4.66 14.55
C VAL A 286 -21.05 -5.22 13.20
N GLU A 287 -20.18 -5.06 12.20
CA GLU A 287 -20.34 -5.62 10.86
C GLU A 287 -19.65 -6.98 10.74
N VAL A 288 -18.47 -7.10 11.35
CA VAL A 288 -17.64 -8.31 11.30
C VAL A 288 -16.89 -8.45 12.62
N THR A 289 -16.89 -9.66 13.20
CA THR A 289 -15.96 -10.01 14.29
C THR A 289 -14.64 -10.49 13.72
N LEU A 290 -13.56 -9.82 14.13
CA LEU A 290 -12.19 -10.17 13.77
C LEU A 290 -11.62 -11.19 14.77
N ASN A 291 -10.89 -12.17 14.25
CA ASN A 291 -10.35 -13.27 15.03
C ASN A 291 -8.84 -13.07 15.20
N ALA A 292 -8.44 -12.45 16.31
CA ALA A 292 -7.03 -12.26 16.63
C ALA A 292 -6.39 -13.55 17.18
N THR A 293 -5.19 -13.86 16.71
CA THR A 293 -4.26 -14.75 17.42
C THR A 293 -3.56 -13.91 18.48
N VAL A 294 -3.93 -14.09 19.75
CA VAL A 294 -3.47 -13.26 20.88
C VAL A 294 -2.16 -13.81 21.46
N ALA A 295 -1.22 -12.91 21.73
CA ALA A 295 0.06 -13.17 22.38
C ALA A 295 0.19 -12.31 23.66
N GLY A 296 0.43 -12.95 24.81
CA GLY A 296 0.71 -12.26 26.06
C GLY A 296 -0.42 -11.36 26.57
N ASP A 297 -1.67 -11.69 26.23
CA ASP A 297 -2.91 -10.97 26.57
C ASP A 297 -3.07 -9.55 25.99
N THR A 298 -2.00 -8.85 25.64
CA THR A 298 -2.04 -7.43 25.26
C THR A 298 -1.60 -7.14 23.83
N SER A 299 -1.22 -8.18 23.08
CA SER A 299 -0.84 -8.10 21.68
C SER A 299 -1.53 -9.18 20.85
N GLY A 300 -1.66 -8.96 19.55
CA GLY A 300 -2.23 -9.97 18.66
C GLY A 300 -2.14 -9.61 17.20
N VAL A 301 -2.34 -10.63 16.36
CA VAL A 301 -2.31 -10.51 14.90
C VAL A 301 -3.56 -11.09 14.26
N TYR A 302 -3.92 -10.58 13.09
CA TYR A 302 -5.02 -11.09 12.28
C TYR A 302 -4.46 -11.90 11.11
N GLU A 303 -4.48 -13.23 11.24
CA GLU A 303 -4.02 -14.15 10.20
C GLU A 303 -5.09 -14.33 9.11
N VAL A 304 -4.64 -14.57 7.88
CA VAL A 304 -5.50 -14.72 6.69
C VAL A 304 -6.52 -15.84 6.87
N SER A 305 -6.08 -16.96 7.44
CA SER A 305 -6.89 -18.16 7.67
C SER A 305 -8.13 -17.90 8.54
N ASN A 306 -8.01 -17.00 9.51
CA ASN A 306 -9.05 -16.68 10.48
C ASN A 306 -9.85 -15.42 10.15
N ASN A 307 -9.36 -14.62 9.19
CA ASN A 307 -9.88 -13.28 8.88
C ASN A 307 -10.15 -13.08 7.38
N THR A 308 -10.70 -14.10 6.74
CA THR A 308 -11.23 -14.02 5.37
C THR A 308 -12.76 -14.04 5.41
N TYR A 309 -13.39 -13.02 4.84
CA TYR A 309 -14.83 -12.78 4.90
C TYR A 309 -15.44 -12.60 3.51
N THR A 310 -16.74 -12.84 3.42
CA THR A 310 -17.56 -12.45 2.26
C THR A 310 -18.42 -11.27 2.67
N PHE A 311 -18.11 -10.08 2.15
CA PHE A 311 -18.86 -8.87 2.44
C PHE A 311 -20.19 -8.86 1.69
N THR A 312 -21.20 -8.27 2.34
CA THR A 312 -22.48 -7.94 1.70
C THR A 312 -22.35 -6.70 0.82
N GLU A 313 -23.32 -6.46 -0.07
CA GLU A 313 -23.36 -5.22 -0.87
C GLU A 313 -23.34 -3.97 0.02
N THR A 314 -24.08 -3.96 1.12
CA THR A 314 -24.08 -2.84 2.07
C THR A 314 -22.71 -2.62 2.72
N GLN A 315 -21.95 -3.68 3.00
CA GLN A 315 -20.59 -3.56 3.55
C GLN A 315 -19.60 -3.07 2.51
N LEU A 316 -19.74 -3.49 1.25
CA LEU A 316 -18.96 -2.98 0.13
C LEU A 316 -19.22 -1.48 -0.10
N ASP A 317 -20.50 -1.08 -0.09
CA ASP A 317 -20.87 0.33 -0.17
C ASP A 317 -20.32 1.12 1.02
N ALA A 318 -20.40 0.58 2.24
CA ALA A 318 -19.89 1.23 3.43
C ALA A 318 -18.37 1.42 3.36
N ILE A 319 -17.60 0.39 3.03
CA ILE A 319 -16.12 0.51 2.99
C ILE A 319 -15.67 1.48 1.88
N SER A 320 -16.31 1.43 0.71
CA SER A 320 -16.03 2.35 -0.39
C SER A 320 -16.35 3.81 -0.06
N ASN A 321 -17.30 4.06 0.85
CA ASN A 321 -17.66 5.40 1.33
C ASN A 321 -17.00 5.76 2.68
N GLN A 322 -15.90 5.07 3.06
CA GLN A 322 -15.18 5.33 4.32
C GLN A 322 -16.08 5.22 5.56
N GLY A 323 -17.05 4.31 5.51
CA GLY A 323 -18.06 4.08 6.52
C GLY A 323 -17.78 2.86 7.40
N LEU A 324 -16.60 2.24 7.32
CA LEU A 324 -16.17 1.15 8.19
C LEU A 324 -14.92 1.52 8.99
N TYR A 325 -14.89 1.16 10.27
CA TYR A 325 -13.72 1.33 11.14
C TYR A 325 -13.41 0.05 11.91
N VAL A 326 -12.14 -0.12 12.26
CA VAL A 326 -11.66 -1.17 13.16
C VAL A 326 -11.75 -0.67 14.59
N SER A 327 -12.21 -1.51 15.51
CA SER A 327 -12.08 -1.28 16.96
C SER A 327 -11.55 -2.53 17.67
N ILE A 328 -10.72 -2.31 18.69
CA ILE A 328 -10.14 -3.36 19.55
C ILE A 328 -10.49 -3.04 21.00
N HIS A 329 -10.98 -4.04 21.72
CA HIS A 329 -11.49 -3.91 23.08
C HIS A 329 -10.58 -4.65 24.07
N SER A 330 -10.36 -4.05 25.24
CA SER A 330 -9.66 -4.67 26.37
C SER A 330 -10.53 -4.68 27.62
N GLN A 331 -10.10 -5.37 28.68
CA GLN A 331 -10.86 -5.48 29.94
C GLN A 331 -11.17 -4.13 30.59
N THR A 332 -10.21 -3.21 30.57
CA THR A 332 -10.35 -1.84 31.08
C THR A 332 -11.20 -0.99 30.13
N GLU A 333 -10.94 -1.08 28.83
CA GLU A 333 -11.55 -0.24 27.80
C GLU A 333 -12.53 -1.05 26.94
N GLN A 334 -13.60 -1.56 27.56
CA GLN A 334 -14.57 -2.44 26.91
C GLN A 334 -15.34 -1.74 25.78
N GLY A 335 -15.44 -0.41 25.82
CA GLY A 335 -16.03 0.40 24.74
C GLY A 335 -15.16 0.53 23.50
N GLY A 336 -13.88 0.14 23.58
CA GLY A 336 -12.87 0.33 22.56
C GLY A 336 -11.63 0.99 23.17
N GLU A 337 -10.46 0.34 23.05
CA GLU A 337 -9.16 0.90 23.40
C GLU A 337 -8.46 1.52 22.18
N LEU A 338 -8.63 0.90 21.02
CA LEU A 338 -8.00 1.31 19.78
C LEU A 338 -9.03 1.40 18.66
N ARG A 339 -9.03 2.53 17.94
CA ARG A 339 -9.87 2.76 16.77
C ARG A 339 -9.07 3.21 15.55
N GLY A 340 -9.55 2.84 14.36
CA GLY A 340 -9.03 3.36 13.11
C GLY A 340 -10.03 3.25 11.96
N GLN A 341 -10.23 4.36 11.25
CA GLN A 341 -11.11 4.41 10.08
C GLN A 341 -10.44 3.75 8.88
N LEU A 342 -11.12 2.81 8.22
CA LEU A 342 -10.60 2.22 6.98
C LEU A 342 -10.71 3.24 5.85
N LEU A 343 -9.55 3.63 5.32
CA LEU A 343 -9.42 4.56 4.20
C LEU A 343 -8.84 3.82 2.99
N PHE A 344 -9.13 4.32 1.79
CA PHE A 344 -8.55 3.78 0.56
C PHE A 344 -7.02 3.85 0.61
N GLY A 345 -6.35 2.79 0.15
CA GLY A 345 -4.94 2.52 0.40
C GLY A 345 -3.91 3.40 -0.31
N ASP A 346 -4.33 4.48 -0.98
CA ASP A 346 -3.44 5.47 -1.57
C ASP A 346 -2.84 6.33 -0.46
N ASN A 347 -1.74 5.83 0.09
CA ASN A 347 -1.10 6.39 1.28
C ASN A 347 0.12 7.22 0.88
N LEU A 348 -0.06 8.21 0.03
CA LEU A 348 0.91 9.30 -0.10
C LEU A 348 0.79 10.19 1.13
N PHE A 349 1.92 10.70 1.64
CA PHE A 349 1.85 11.78 2.63
C PHE A 349 1.02 12.91 1.99
N PRO A 350 -0.02 13.43 2.67
CA PRO A 350 -0.79 14.52 2.09
C PRO A 350 0.17 15.65 1.72
N ASP A 351 -0.01 16.19 0.52
CA ASP A 351 0.76 17.37 0.09
C ASP A 351 0.70 18.40 1.22
N LYS A 352 1.85 19.05 1.49
CA LYS A 352 1.86 20.18 2.42
C LYS A 352 0.74 21.13 2.01
N SER A 353 -0.11 21.50 2.95
CA SER A 353 -1.14 22.52 2.74
C SER A 353 -0.47 23.74 2.10
N MET A 354 -0.71 23.97 0.81
CA MET A 354 -0.26 25.19 0.17
C MET A 354 -1.19 26.32 0.61
N LEU A 355 -0.61 27.37 1.18
CA LEU A 355 -1.28 28.66 1.27
C LEU A 355 -1.46 29.18 -0.17
N LEU A 356 -2.58 28.82 -0.80
CA LEU A 356 -2.94 29.30 -2.14
C LEU A 356 -3.30 30.79 -2.14
N THR A 357 -3.49 31.38 -0.97
CA THR A 357 -3.87 32.77 -0.81
C THR A 357 -3.23 33.43 0.42
N PRO A 358 -2.81 34.70 0.29
CA PRO A 358 -2.74 35.45 -0.95
C PRO A 358 -1.52 35.02 -1.79
N ALA A 359 -1.63 35.08 -3.12
CA ALA A 359 -0.56 34.65 -4.04
C ALA A 359 0.76 35.39 -3.78
N ASP A 360 1.89 34.83 -4.22
CA ASP A 360 3.18 35.52 -4.18
C ASP A 360 3.07 36.89 -4.87
N ASN A 361 3.54 37.92 -4.17
CA ASN A 361 3.43 39.34 -4.56
C ASN A 361 2.01 39.92 -4.54
N ALA A 362 1.06 39.27 -3.86
CA ALA A 362 -0.25 39.87 -3.64
C ALA A 362 -0.14 41.15 -2.80
N MET A 363 -0.72 42.21 -3.33
CA MET A 363 -0.85 43.49 -2.65
C MET A 363 -2.08 43.44 -1.74
N ILE A 364 -1.85 43.43 -0.42
CA ILE A 364 -2.92 43.63 0.56
C ILE A 364 -3.09 45.13 0.76
N SER A 365 -4.22 45.69 0.29
CA SER A 365 -4.58 47.07 0.62
C SER A 365 -5.35 47.08 1.94
N VAL A 366 -4.77 47.73 2.94
CA VAL A 366 -5.41 47.95 4.24
C VAL A 366 -5.83 49.42 4.30
N SER A 367 -7.14 49.66 4.39
CA SER A 367 -7.70 51.00 4.60
C SER A 367 -8.47 51.03 5.92
N GLY A 368 -8.19 52.02 6.76
CA GLY A 368 -8.86 52.25 8.04
C GLY A 368 -8.64 53.67 8.53
N ASP A 369 -9.39 54.07 9.55
CA ASP A 369 -9.19 55.35 10.23
C ASP A 369 -7.79 55.39 10.86
N ILE A 370 -7.10 56.54 10.79
CA ILE A 370 -5.74 56.75 11.29
C ILE A 370 -5.59 56.44 12.78
N THR A 371 -6.72 56.38 13.51
CA THR A 371 -6.78 56.11 14.95
C THR A 371 -6.95 54.63 15.29
N THR A 372 -7.12 53.76 14.29
CA THR A 372 -7.33 52.32 14.52
C THR A 372 -6.00 51.63 14.77
N ASN A 373 -5.79 51.12 15.99
CA ASN A 373 -4.64 50.27 16.29
C ASN A 373 -4.69 48.98 15.47
N PHE A 374 -3.63 48.72 14.71
CA PHE A 374 -3.49 47.48 13.96
C PHE A 374 -2.89 46.40 14.86
N GLN A 375 -3.68 45.38 15.19
CA GLN A 375 -3.17 44.13 15.77
C GLN A 375 -3.43 43.02 14.76
N ALA A 376 -2.35 42.42 14.27
CA ALA A 376 -2.41 41.14 13.59
C ALA A 376 -2.45 40.05 14.67
N THR A 377 -3.56 39.33 14.78
CA THR A 377 -3.65 38.08 15.54
C THR A 377 -3.58 36.90 14.61
#